data_AF-A0A1S3IUC8-F1
#
_entry.id   AF-A0A1S3IUC8-F1
#
_cell.length_a   1.000
_cell.length_b   1.000
_cell.length_c   1.000
_cell.angle_alpha   90.00
_cell.angle_beta   90.00
_cell.angle_gamma   90.00
#
_symmetry.space_group_name_H-M   'P 1'
#
loop_
_entity.id
_entity.type
_entity.pdbx_description
1 polymer ?
#
loop_
_entity_poly.entity_id
_entity_poly.type
_entity_poly.pdbx_seq_one_letter_code
_entity_poly.pdbx_strand_id
1 'polypeptide(L)'
;MCAHCRDRVSYLHYYATGDKYNTNYDCSWENGLVCTTSVNGKYCKDYQVQFKCPSICTCSSCSCAMWTSWLDRDNPSGNGDYEHVGTTGHNPCSNKEPIDIQCRVRVTKKPWDQTGQRIRVKCTPSEGFACVNSDQPPGQNCYDYEVRFLCP
;
A
#
# COMPACT_ATOMS: atom_id res chain seq x y z
N MET A 1 -4.55 -7.88 8.80
CA MET A 1 -4.22 -8.92 7.79
C MET A 1 -3.25 -9.91 8.41
N CYS A 2 -3.12 -11.12 7.86
CA CYS A 2 -2.20 -12.11 8.41
C CYS A 2 -1.34 -12.70 7.29
N ALA A 3 -0.05 -12.86 7.54
CA ALA A 3 0.85 -13.65 6.71
C ALA A 3 1.13 -14.98 7.42
N HIS A 4 1.19 -16.06 6.65
CA HIS A 4 1.58 -17.39 7.11
C HIS A 4 2.75 -17.86 6.27
N CYS A 5 3.90 -18.04 6.91
CA CYS A 5 5.12 -18.47 6.24
C CYS A 5 5.59 -19.81 6.78
N ARG A 6 5.87 -20.75 5.88
CA ARG A 6 6.36 -22.08 6.22
C ARG A 6 7.35 -22.60 5.19
N ASP A 7 8.23 -23.50 5.61
CA ASP A 7 9.12 -24.24 4.71
C ASP A 7 8.30 -25.09 3.72
N ARG A 8 8.72 -25.15 2.46
CA ARG A 8 8.05 -25.91 1.41
C ARG A 8 8.27 -27.41 1.53
N VAL A 9 9.33 -27.83 2.23
CA VAL A 9 9.67 -29.25 2.39
C VAL A 9 9.10 -29.81 3.69
N SER A 10 9.48 -29.25 4.83
CA SER A 10 9.05 -29.76 6.15
C SER A 10 7.68 -29.26 6.60
N TYR A 11 7.13 -28.23 5.94
CA TYR A 11 5.91 -27.53 6.35
C TYR A 11 5.96 -26.90 7.75
N LEU A 12 7.14 -26.87 8.38
CA LEU A 12 7.35 -26.17 9.63
C LEU A 12 7.16 -24.67 9.45
N HIS A 13 6.57 -24.04 10.47
CA HIS A 13 6.53 -22.58 10.57
C HIS A 13 7.93 -21.99 10.46
N TYR A 14 8.05 -20.80 9.86
CA TYR A 14 9.34 -20.16 9.62
C TYR A 14 10.19 -20.05 10.90
N TYR A 15 9.61 -19.61 12.03
CA TYR A 15 10.33 -19.52 13.31
C TYR A 15 10.82 -20.86 13.89
N ALA A 16 10.34 -22.00 13.36
CA ALA A 16 10.72 -23.34 13.80
C ALA A 16 11.79 -24.00 12.91
N THR A 17 12.24 -23.36 11.83
CA THR A 17 13.21 -23.96 10.90
C THR A 17 14.67 -23.81 11.33
N GLY A 18 14.93 -22.91 12.29
CA GLY A 18 16.28 -22.53 12.71
C GLY A 18 17.03 -21.67 11.69
N ASP A 19 16.33 -21.04 10.75
CA ASP A 19 16.90 -19.96 9.93
C ASP A 19 16.78 -18.61 10.65
N LYS A 20 17.65 -17.65 10.29
CA LYS A 20 17.57 -16.26 10.73
C LYS A 20 17.08 -15.36 9.60
N TYR A 21 16.29 -14.36 9.96
CA TYR A 21 15.58 -13.48 9.03
C TYR A 21 16.04 -12.03 9.18
N ASN A 22 15.89 -11.26 8.10
CA ASN A 22 16.23 -9.84 8.10
C ASN A 22 15.29 -9.07 9.05
N THR A 23 15.81 -8.06 9.76
CA THR A 23 15.03 -7.22 10.68
C THR A 23 13.81 -6.61 9.98
N ASN A 24 12.63 -6.72 10.58
CA ASN A 24 11.32 -6.31 10.04
C ASN A 24 10.76 -7.14 8.88
N TYR A 25 11.44 -8.24 8.51
CA TYR A 25 11.03 -9.15 7.43
C TYR A 25 10.85 -10.60 7.95
N ASP A 26 10.37 -10.75 9.18
CA ASP A 26 10.13 -12.02 9.86
C ASP A 26 8.67 -12.48 9.71
N CYS A 27 8.17 -12.58 8.47
CA CYS A 27 6.80 -13.00 8.12
C CYS A 27 5.71 -12.02 8.59
N SER A 28 5.58 -10.89 7.91
CA SER A 28 4.47 -9.95 8.11
C SER A 28 3.65 -9.73 6.84
N TRP A 29 2.47 -9.11 6.99
CA TRP A 29 1.63 -8.77 5.86
C TRP A 29 2.19 -7.58 5.05
N GLU A 30 2.92 -6.66 5.71
CA GLU A 30 3.54 -5.47 5.08
C GLU A 30 4.84 -5.85 4.35
N ASN A 31 5.70 -6.61 5.02
CA ASN A 31 7.08 -6.81 4.59
C ASN A 31 7.35 -8.25 4.11
N GLY A 32 6.44 -9.17 4.34
CA GLY A 32 6.61 -10.58 3.96
C GLY A 32 7.71 -11.26 4.76
N LEU A 33 8.44 -12.17 4.11
CA LEU A 33 9.54 -12.94 4.69
C LEU A 33 10.80 -12.73 3.85
N VAL A 34 11.89 -12.29 4.48
CA VAL A 34 13.20 -12.18 3.83
C VAL A 34 14.24 -12.94 4.64
N CYS A 35 14.92 -13.86 3.96
CA CYS A 35 16.08 -14.57 4.46
C CYS A 35 17.23 -14.37 3.46
N THR A 36 18.38 -13.90 3.94
CA THR A 36 19.61 -13.81 3.17
C THR A 36 20.71 -14.67 3.77
N THR A 37 21.60 -15.21 2.94
CA THR A 37 22.76 -15.99 3.40
C THR A 37 23.64 -15.21 4.38
N SER A 38 23.76 -13.89 4.19
CA SER A 38 24.51 -13.01 5.09
C SER A 38 23.95 -12.96 6.51
N VAL A 39 22.62 -13.00 6.67
CA VAL A 39 21.95 -12.96 7.98
C VAL A 39 21.83 -14.36 8.57
N ASN A 40 21.52 -15.35 7.73
CA ASN A 40 21.32 -16.74 8.15
C ASN A 40 22.63 -17.50 8.43
N GLY A 41 23.74 -17.10 7.81
CA GLY A 41 25.03 -17.80 7.88
C GLY A 41 25.06 -19.12 7.12
N LYS A 42 23.98 -19.46 6.41
CA LYS A 42 23.80 -20.67 5.58
C LYS A 42 22.74 -20.36 4.50
N TYR A 43 22.60 -21.25 3.54
CA TYR A 43 21.52 -21.15 2.56
C TYR A 43 20.16 -21.20 3.25
N CYS A 44 19.29 -20.26 2.89
CA CYS A 44 17.91 -20.21 3.35
C CYS A 44 17.15 -21.42 2.83
N LYS A 45 16.21 -21.94 3.64
CA LYS A 45 15.23 -22.90 3.14
C LYS A 45 14.32 -22.25 2.09
N ASP A 46 13.64 -23.09 1.33
CA ASP A 46 12.64 -22.66 0.36
C ASP A 46 11.31 -22.44 1.08
N TYR A 47 10.84 -21.19 1.17
CA TYR A 47 9.64 -20.83 1.91
C TYR A 47 8.46 -20.56 0.98
N GLN A 48 7.27 -20.91 1.44
CA GLN A 48 6.01 -20.43 0.87
C GLN A 48 5.35 -19.46 1.85
N VAL A 49 4.71 -18.44 1.29
CA VAL A 49 3.97 -17.43 2.04
C VAL A 49 2.52 -17.44 1.57
N GLN A 50 1.60 -17.47 2.53
CA GLN A 50 0.17 -17.32 2.29
C GLN A 50 -0.31 -16.05 2.98
N PHE A 51 -1.08 -15.24 2.26
CA PHE A 51 -1.70 -14.04 2.81
C PHE A 51 -3.19 -14.25 3.00
N LYS A 52 -3.69 -13.85 4.15
CA LYS A 52 -5.14 -13.73 4.36
C LYS A 52 -5.58 -12.35 3.92
N CYS A 53 -6.17 -12.29 2.73
CA CYS A 53 -6.81 -11.06 2.24
C CYS A 53 -8.02 -10.71 3.12
N PRO A 54 -8.25 -9.42 3.39
CA PRO A 54 -9.50 -9.00 4.01
C PRO A 54 -10.66 -9.29 3.07
N SER A 55 -11.77 -9.78 3.62
CA SER A 55 -13.02 -9.82 2.86
C SER A 55 -13.48 -8.39 2.61
N ILE A 56 -13.57 -8.00 1.34
CA ILE A 56 -14.13 -6.70 0.94
C ILE A 56 -15.64 -6.90 0.85
N CYS A 57 -16.41 -6.24 1.71
CA CYS A 57 -17.86 -6.38 1.71
C CYS A 57 -18.52 -5.20 1.01
N THR A 58 -19.62 -5.49 0.31
CA THR A 58 -20.48 -4.48 -0.34
C THR A 58 -21.67 -4.08 0.55
N CYS A 59 -21.80 -4.68 1.74
CA CYS A 59 -22.88 -4.44 2.69
C CYS A 59 -22.34 -4.13 4.10
N SER A 60 -23.07 -3.28 4.83
CA SER A 60 -22.69 -2.66 6.11
C SER A 60 -22.68 -3.61 7.32
N SER A 61 -22.97 -4.90 7.14
CA SER A 61 -23.29 -5.83 8.23
C SER A 61 -22.21 -6.88 8.52
N CYS A 62 -21.04 -6.82 7.87
CA CYS A 62 -19.92 -7.70 8.17
C CYS A 62 -18.71 -6.91 8.65
N SER A 63 -17.91 -7.53 9.53
CA SER A 63 -16.58 -7.10 9.99
C SER A 63 -15.53 -7.23 8.86
N CYS A 64 -15.83 -6.56 7.75
CA CYS A 64 -15.11 -6.57 6.48
C CYS A 64 -14.48 -5.21 6.21
N ALA A 65 -13.48 -5.23 5.34
CA ALA A 65 -12.92 -4.00 4.84
C ALA A 65 -13.91 -3.30 3.88
N MET A 66 -14.02 -1.97 3.99
CA MET A 66 -14.90 -1.15 3.17
C MET A 66 -14.15 -0.02 2.49
N TRP A 67 -14.49 0.25 1.23
CA TRP A 67 -13.99 1.42 0.52
C TRP A 67 -14.67 2.68 1.04
N THR A 68 -13.88 3.73 1.29
CA THR A 68 -14.41 5.07 1.53
C THR A 68 -15.06 5.62 0.25
N SER A 69 -15.81 6.72 0.40
CA SER A 69 -16.07 7.60 -0.75
C SER A 69 -14.75 8.09 -1.35
N TRP A 70 -14.80 8.51 -2.60
CA TRP A 70 -13.69 9.23 -3.21
C TRP A 70 -13.48 10.56 -2.48
N LEU A 71 -12.21 10.87 -2.22
CA LEU A 71 -11.69 12.04 -1.55
C LEU A 71 -10.88 12.83 -2.58
N ASP A 72 -11.10 14.13 -2.57
CA ASP A 72 -10.57 15.12 -3.49
C ASP A 72 -10.33 16.36 -2.63
N ARG A 73 -9.30 16.28 -1.79
CA ARG A 73 -9.06 17.25 -0.70
C ARG A 73 -8.25 18.43 -1.17
N ASP A 74 -7.42 18.23 -2.19
CA ASP A 74 -6.66 19.27 -2.84
C ASP A 74 -7.08 19.41 -4.30
N ASN A 75 -6.67 20.49 -4.95
CA ASN A 75 -6.83 20.68 -6.38
C ASN A 75 -5.46 21.03 -6.95
N PRO A 76 -5.18 20.80 -8.26
CA PRO A 76 -3.87 21.01 -8.88
C PRO A 76 -3.34 22.46 -8.90
N SER A 77 -4.06 23.38 -8.25
CA SER A 77 -3.70 24.79 -8.11
C SER A 77 -2.43 24.98 -7.26
N GLY A 78 -1.75 26.11 -7.46
CA GLY A 78 -0.50 26.37 -6.75
C GLY A 78 0.62 25.38 -7.13
N ASN A 79 1.03 24.54 -6.17
CA ASN A 79 2.26 23.74 -6.27
C ASN A 79 2.05 22.30 -6.76
N GLY A 80 0.81 21.82 -6.89
CA GLY A 80 0.53 20.43 -7.25
C GLY A 80 -0.85 20.01 -6.77
N ASP A 81 -1.06 18.71 -6.71
CA ASP A 81 -2.27 18.07 -6.20
C ASP A 81 -1.90 17.00 -5.16
N TYR A 82 -2.34 17.19 -3.91
CA TYR A 82 -1.88 16.45 -2.74
C TYR A 82 -3.02 15.76 -1.98
N GLU A 83 -3.11 14.45 -2.17
CA GLU A 83 -4.09 13.56 -1.52
C GLU A 83 -3.40 12.71 -0.43
N HIS A 84 -2.77 13.38 0.53
CA HIS A 84 -1.99 12.74 1.60
C HIS A 84 -2.85 12.12 2.73
N VAL A 85 -2.38 10.97 3.23
CA VAL A 85 -2.81 10.32 4.48
C VAL A 85 -1.65 10.22 5.48
N GLY A 86 -1.94 9.85 6.73
CA GLY A 86 -0.93 9.61 7.76
C GLY A 86 -0.74 10.78 8.72
N THR A 87 0.46 10.92 9.29
CA THR A 87 0.79 11.91 10.35
C THR A 87 0.67 13.36 9.91
N THR A 88 0.81 13.62 8.61
CA THR A 88 0.71 14.96 8.01
C THR A 88 -0.58 15.15 7.18
N GLY A 89 -1.44 14.13 7.10
CA GLY A 89 -2.63 14.09 6.27
C GLY A 89 -3.93 13.79 7.05
N HIS A 90 -5.04 13.60 6.33
CA HIS A 90 -6.31 13.18 6.95
C HIS A 90 -6.47 11.68 6.79
N ASN A 91 -6.51 10.92 7.89
CA ASN A 91 -6.78 9.49 7.85
C ASN A 91 -8.30 9.23 7.77
N PRO A 92 -8.83 8.72 6.64
CA PRO A 92 -10.26 8.47 6.48
C PRO A 92 -10.74 7.16 7.14
N CYS A 93 -9.83 6.33 7.66
CA CYS A 93 -10.11 5.05 8.30
C CYS A 93 -10.26 5.15 9.83
N SER A 94 -10.74 6.29 10.35
CA SER A 94 -10.97 6.50 11.80
C SER A 94 -9.74 6.18 12.66
N ASN A 95 -8.57 6.67 12.24
CA ASN A 95 -7.26 6.43 12.86
C ASN A 95 -6.73 4.99 12.77
N LYS A 96 -7.40 4.08 12.05
CA LYS A 96 -6.83 2.79 11.68
C LYS A 96 -5.96 2.94 10.44
N GLU A 97 -4.99 2.04 10.25
CA GLU A 97 -4.17 2.03 9.05
C GLU A 97 -5.00 1.57 7.83
N PRO A 98 -4.95 2.30 6.70
CA PRO A 98 -5.58 1.87 5.46
C PRO A 98 -4.96 0.58 4.93
N ILE A 99 -5.81 -0.33 4.45
CA ILE A 99 -5.42 -1.62 3.88
C ILE A 99 -4.90 -1.44 2.44
N ASP A 100 -5.61 -0.61 1.67
CA ASP A 100 -5.38 -0.40 0.25
C ASP A 100 -5.83 1.02 -0.15
N ILE A 101 -5.39 1.47 -1.32
CA ILE A 101 -5.72 2.78 -1.88
C ILE A 101 -5.97 2.66 -3.38
N GLN A 102 -6.88 3.48 -3.90
CA GLN A 102 -7.04 3.70 -5.33
C GLN A 102 -6.96 5.18 -5.63
N CYS A 103 -6.26 5.52 -6.71
CA CYS A 103 -6.08 6.90 -7.16
C CYS A 103 -6.42 7.00 -8.65
N ARG A 104 -7.11 8.08 -9.03
CA ARG A 104 -7.48 8.32 -10.44
C ARG A 104 -7.69 9.80 -10.69
N VAL A 105 -7.61 10.19 -11.96
CA VAL A 105 -8.01 11.53 -12.38
C VAL A 105 -9.50 11.70 -12.12
N ARG A 106 -9.89 12.78 -11.44
CA ARG A 106 -11.25 13.04 -10.98
C ARG A 106 -12.27 13.15 -12.10
N VAL A 107 -11.93 13.77 -13.23
CA VAL A 107 -12.89 13.91 -14.34
C VAL A 107 -12.91 12.67 -15.23
N THR A 108 -11.75 12.26 -15.74
CA THR A 108 -11.67 11.18 -16.74
C THR A 108 -11.73 9.79 -16.14
N LYS A 109 -11.60 9.68 -14.81
CA LYS A 109 -11.47 8.43 -14.05
C LYS A 109 -10.30 7.55 -14.51
N LYS A 110 -9.36 8.13 -15.26
CA LYS A 110 -8.15 7.45 -15.73
C LYS A 110 -7.28 7.07 -14.53
N PRO A 111 -6.81 5.82 -14.42
CA PRO A 111 -5.87 5.41 -13.38
C PRO A 111 -4.61 6.29 -13.38
N TRP A 112 -4.11 6.61 -12.18
CA TRP A 112 -3.01 7.53 -12.00
C TRP A 112 -1.73 7.11 -12.74
N ASP A 113 -1.47 5.81 -12.79
CA ASP A 113 -0.31 5.17 -13.42
C ASP A 113 -0.38 5.14 -14.95
N GLN A 114 -1.55 5.45 -15.52
CA GLN A 114 -1.76 5.52 -16.97
C GLN A 114 -1.75 6.96 -17.49
N THR A 115 -1.63 7.96 -16.62
CA THR A 115 -1.67 9.38 -17.01
C THR A 115 -0.43 9.85 -17.76
N GLY A 116 0.72 9.22 -17.49
CA GLY A 116 2.03 9.68 -17.97
C GLY A 116 2.62 10.83 -17.14
N GLN A 117 1.96 11.27 -16.07
CA GLN A 117 2.47 12.31 -15.17
C GLN A 117 3.55 11.76 -14.24
N ARG A 118 4.50 12.60 -13.85
CA ARG A 118 5.55 12.26 -12.88
C ARG A 118 4.98 12.38 -11.47
N ILE A 119 4.70 11.23 -10.85
CA ILE A 119 4.05 11.18 -9.54
C ILE A 119 5.09 11.06 -8.43
N ARG A 120 5.02 11.97 -7.44
CA ARG A 120 5.96 12.03 -6.31
C ARG A 120 5.62 10.98 -5.25
N VAL A 121 4.34 10.87 -4.87
CA VAL A 121 3.85 9.82 -3.96
C VAL A 121 2.93 8.88 -4.74
N LYS A 122 3.38 7.65 -4.94
CA LYS A 122 2.83 6.70 -5.91
C LYS A 122 1.64 5.90 -5.40
N CYS A 123 0.57 6.58 -4.99
CA CYS A 123 -0.70 5.96 -4.58
C CYS A 123 -0.49 4.81 -3.57
N THR A 124 0.05 5.11 -2.39
CA THR A 124 0.34 4.11 -1.34
C THR A 124 -0.62 4.28 -0.15
N PRO A 125 -1.05 3.19 0.53
CA PRO A 125 -1.96 3.30 1.67
C PRO A 125 -1.38 4.11 2.85
N SER A 126 -0.05 4.11 2.99
CA SER A 126 0.69 4.76 4.07
C SER A 126 0.90 6.26 3.87
N GLU A 127 1.08 6.72 2.62
CA GLU A 127 1.42 8.11 2.31
C GLU A 127 0.35 8.83 1.48
N GLY A 128 -0.49 8.08 0.76
CA GLY A 128 -1.54 8.62 -0.10
C GLY A 128 -1.06 8.82 -1.52
N PHE A 129 -1.34 9.99 -2.08
CA PHE A 129 -0.97 10.34 -3.45
C PHE A 129 -0.52 11.80 -3.54
N ALA A 130 0.46 12.07 -4.41
CA ALA A 130 0.91 13.43 -4.65
C ALA A 130 1.47 13.58 -6.06
N CYS A 131 0.92 14.55 -6.77
CA CYS A 131 1.50 15.11 -7.99
C CYS A 131 2.01 16.53 -7.70
N VAL A 132 3.16 16.88 -8.27
CA VAL A 132 3.79 18.18 -8.04
C VAL A 132 4.01 18.87 -9.38
N ASN A 133 3.57 20.12 -9.49
CA ASN A 133 3.65 20.88 -10.75
C ASN A 133 5.10 21.04 -11.22
N SER A 134 6.04 21.29 -10.30
CA SER A 134 7.48 21.44 -10.63
C SER A 134 8.14 20.18 -11.17
N ASP A 135 7.55 19.01 -10.90
CA ASP A 135 8.13 17.73 -11.32
C ASP A 135 7.69 17.39 -12.76
N GLN A 136 6.63 18.05 -13.28
CA GLN A 136 6.08 17.82 -14.61
C GLN A 136 6.94 18.46 -15.73
N PRO A 137 6.82 17.97 -16.97
CA PRO A 137 7.43 18.62 -18.13
C PRO A 137 6.96 20.09 -18.28
N PRO A 138 7.80 20.96 -18.90
CA PRO A 138 7.42 22.36 -19.12
C PRO A 138 6.08 22.50 -19.83
N GLY A 139 5.21 23.37 -19.29
CA GLY A 139 3.87 23.61 -19.85
C GLY A 139 2.81 22.59 -19.42
N GLN A 140 3.13 21.65 -18.53
CA GLN A 140 2.16 20.73 -17.93
C GLN A 140 2.04 20.99 -16.43
N ASN A 141 0.80 20.98 -15.94
CA ASN A 141 0.48 20.93 -14.51
C ASN A 141 -0.09 19.56 -14.19
N CYS A 142 -0.14 19.23 -12.90
CA CYS A 142 -0.84 18.07 -12.40
C CYS A 142 -2.30 18.05 -12.85
N TYR A 143 -2.82 16.85 -13.14
CA TYR A 143 -4.26 16.65 -13.23
C TYR A 143 -4.89 16.75 -11.84
N ASP A 144 -6.21 16.89 -11.84
CA ASP A 144 -7.07 16.83 -10.67
C ASP A 144 -7.30 15.36 -10.30
N TYR A 145 -6.75 14.88 -9.18
CA TYR A 145 -6.84 13.50 -8.73
C TYR A 145 -7.77 13.34 -7.54
N GLU A 146 -8.47 12.21 -7.50
CA GLU A 146 -9.20 11.77 -6.33
C GLU A 146 -8.67 10.40 -5.88
N VAL A 147 -8.74 10.16 -4.57
CA VAL A 147 -8.32 8.90 -3.94
C VAL A 147 -9.45 8.27 -3.13
N ARG A 148 -9.42 6.95 -2.94
CA ARG A 148 -10.22 6.29 -1.92
C ARG A 148 -9.43 5.20 -1.23
N PHE A 149 -9.77 4.91 0.00
CA PHE A 149 -9.05 3.97 0.84
C PHE A 149 -9.93 2.79 1.21
N LEU A 150 -9.30 1.63 1.35
CA LEU A 150 -9.92 0.44 1.90
C LEU A 150 -9.63 0.41 3.40
N CYS A 151 -10.65 0.58 4.23
CA CYS A 151 -10.53 0.65 5.68
C CYS A 151 -11.01 -0.64 6.35
N PRO A 152 -10.41 -1.06 7.49
CA PRO A 152 -10.80 -2.26 8.25
C PRO A 152 -11.98 -2.04 9.22
#